data_AF-A0A7C4ME58-F1
#
_entry.id   AF-A0A7C4ME58-F1
#
_cell.length_a   1.000
_cell.length_b   1.000
_cell.length_c   1.000
_cell.angle_alpha   90.00
_cell.angle_beta   90.00
_cell.angle_gamma   90.00
#
_symmetry.space_group_name_H-M   'P 1'
#
loop_
_entity.id
_entity.type
_entity.pdbx_description
1 polymer ?
#
loop_
_entity_poly.entity_id
_entity_poly.type
_entity_poly.pdbx_seq_one_letter_code
_entity_poly.pdbx_strand_id
1 'polypeptide(L)'
;MPFKVRAKLVAFLGDEEKYPCHFAYKLGDEIIWDGEKFTGRICPYLLPELSTKVFWLFAAGPRYKEIGYYFPFWYASISLKDPDRKKYDGIGFKPVLKSQEPYPGVPLGAFQWPPVNERLFKDVTVVCPDIRTSALFKLEAFDLADKGDSTTYFRRQMMILDRVLKKQGIDVDKIIDEFTEEERYEIYPPLSQMLIKVLVEELELLNYLQVKDGKAYVTDRGEAKLKTFKESLSEEERQALKLT
;
A
#
# COMPACT_ATOMS: atom_id res chain seq x y z
N MET A 1 1.87 -3.23 2.60
CA MET A 1 1.86 -2.60 1.26
C MET A 1 0.53 -2.84 0.59
N PRO A 2 0.14 -2.03 -0.40
CA PRO A 2 1.04 -1.11 -1.08
C PRO A 2 0.48 0.30 -1.05
N PHE A 3 1.35 1.26 -0.75
CA PHE A 3 0.98 2.66 -0.58
C PHE A 3 1.39 3.45 -1.82
N LYS A 4 0.53 4.34 -2.31
CA LYS A 4 0.99 5.39 -3.22
C LYS A 4 1.95 6.31 -2.47
N VAL A 5 3.06 6.63 -3.11
CA VAL A 5 4.09 7.51 -2.56
C VAL A 5 4.12 8.80 -3.34
N ARG A 6 4.06 9.93 -2.62
CA ARG A 6 4.29 11.25 -3.17
C ARG A 6 5.63 11.75 -2.67
N ALA A 7 6.47 12.24 -3.58
CA ALA A 7 7.62 13.08 -3.28
C ALA A 7 7.32 14.51 -3.73
N LYS A 8 7.35 15.47 -2.81
CA LYS A 8 7.08 16.87 -3.08
C LYS A 8 8.33 17.71 -2.82
N LEU A 9 8.71 18.57 -3.76
CA LEU A 9 9.79 19.52 -3.55
C LEU A 9 9.35 20.57 -2.52
N VAL A 10 10.02 20.62 -1.37
CA VAL A 10 9.64 21.51 -0.25
C VAL A 10 10.66 22.62 0.00
N ALA A 11 11.91 22.46 -0.43
CA ALA A 11 12.93 23.49 -0.29
C ALA A 11 14.07 23.31 -1.30
N PHE A 12 14.81 24.39 -1.53
CA PHE A 12 16.19 24.35 -1.99
C PHE A 12 17.06 24.72 -0.78
N LEU A 13 17.96 23.82 -0.38
CA LEU A 13 18.81 24.03 0.80
C LEU A 13 20.09 24.82 0.50
N GLY A 14 20.42 24.95 -0.79
CA GLY A 14 21.55 25.72 -1.28
C GLY A 14 21.15 27.07 -1.88
N ASP A 15 22.07 27.67 -2.62
CA ASP A 15 21.90 28.98 -3.27
C ASP A 15 21.40 28.77 -4.71
N GLU A 16 20.08 28.70 -4.87
CA GLU A 16 19.44 28.47 -6.16
C GLU A 16 19.55 29.68 -7.10
N GLU A 17 19.67 30.90 -6.57
CA GLU A 17 19.87 32.10 -7.39
C GLU A 17 21.23 32.07 -8.10
N LYS A 18 22.28 31.65 -7.38
CA LYS A 18 23.63 31.53 -7.92
C LYS A 18 23.86 30.23 -8.69
N TYR A 19 23.24 29.14 -8.26
CA TYR A 19 23.34 27.81 -8.84
C TYR A 19 21.94 27.25 -9.12
N PRO A 20 21.30 27.70 -10.21
CA PRO A 20 19.92 27.32 -10.50
C PRO A 20 19.82 25.82 -10.79
N CYS A 21 18.67 25.24 -10.46
CA CYS A 21 18.40 23.86 -10.81
C CYS A 21 18.39 23.70 -12.34
N HIS A 22 19.38 23.01 -12.91
CA HIS A 22 19.44 22.78 -14.37
C HIS A 22 18.29 21.92 -14.90
N PHE A 23 17.66 21.13 -14.03
CA PHE A 23 16.43 20.40 -14.37
C PHE A 23 15.16 21.28 -14.27
N ALA A 24 15.30 22.53 -13.80
CA ALA A 24 14.23 23.49 -13.61
C ALA A 24 13.07 22.95 -12.75
N TYR A 25 13.42 22.37 -11.59
CA TYR A 25 12.45 22.06 -10.55
C TYR A 25 11.91 23.34 -9.91
N LYS A 26 10.68 23.30 -9.40
CA LYS A 26 10.04 24.39 -8.66
C LYS A 26 9.45 23.88 -7.36
N LEU A 27 9.39 24.74 -6.34
CA LEU A 27 8.74 24.42 -5.08
C LEU A 27 7.30 23.96 -5.35
N GLY A 28 6.93 22.83 -4.75
CA GLY A 28 5.64 22.21 -4.96
C GLY A 28 5.56 21.23 -6.12
N ASP A 29 6.61 21.08 -6.95
CA ASP A 29 6.67 19.99 -7.94
C ASP A 29 6.51 18.63 -7.24
N GLU A 30 5.69 17.77 -7.84
CA GLU A 30 5.36 16.44 -7.29
C GLU A 30 5.81 15.32 -8.24
N ILE A 31 6.29 14.24 -7.62
CA ILE A 31 6.55 12.95 -8.25
C ILE A 31 5.73 11.91 -7.49
N ILE A 32 4.90 11.16 -8.21
CA ILE A 32 4.00 10.16 -7.62
C ILE A 32 4.37 8.79 -8.15
N TRP A 33 4.57 7.84 -7.24
CA TRP A 33 4.58 6.41 -7.53
C TRP A 33 3.23 5.81 -7.14
N ASP A 34 2.53 5.21 -8.10
CA ASP A 34 1.18 4.68 -7.90
C ASP A 34 1.13 3.14 -7.76
N GLY A 35 2.28 2.48 -7.69
CA GLY A 35 2.43 1.02 -7.69
C GLY A 35 2.77 0.43 -9.06
N GLU A 36 2.69 1.22 -10.14
CA GLU A 36 3.05 0.77 -11.49
C GLU A 36 3.91 1.79 -12.25
N LYS A 37 3.62 3.08 -12.08
CA LYS A 37 4.22 4.16 -12.87
C LYS A 37 4.61 5.33 -11.98
N PHE A 38 5.69 5.98 -12.40
CA PHE A 38 6.01 7.33 -11.93
C PHE A 38 5.25 8.36 -12.77
N THR A 39 4.58 9.30 -12.10
CA THR A 39 3.98 10.49 -12.70
C THR A 39 4.68 11.73 -12.16
N GLY A 40 4.98 12.71 -13.01
CA GLY A 40 5.75 13.90 -12.65
C GLY A 40 7.12 13.93 -13.35
N ARG A 41 7.88 15.00 -13.13
CA ARG A 41 9.20 15.20 -13.76
C ARG A 41 10.29 14.66 -12.85
N ILE A 42 11.09 13.72 -13.31
CA ILE A 42 12.20 13.14 -12.52
C ILE A 42 13.55 13.46 -13.17
N CYS A 43 14.42 14.14 -12.44
CA CYS A 43 15.79 14.38 -12.85
C CYS A 43 16.57 13.05 -12.82
N PRO A 44 17.34 12.69 -13.87
CA PRO A 44 18.13 11.45 -13.89
C PRO A 44 19.11 11.31 -12.72
N TYR A 45 19.62 12.42 -12.18
CA TYR A 45 20.53 12.41 -11.03
C TYR A 45 19.82 12.31 -9.67
N LEU A 46 18.52 12.65 -9.62
CA LEU A 46 17.69 12.46 -8.42
C LEU A 46 17.13 11.04 -8.34
N LEU A 47 16.88 10.40 -9.49
CA LEU A 47 16.18 9.12 -9.58
C LEU A 47 16.81 8.00 -8.72
N PRO A 48 18.14 7.79 -8.66
CA PRO A 48 18.73 6.74 -7.83
C PRO A 48 18.43 6.93 -6.34
N GLU A 49 18.56 8.16 -5.82
CA GLU A 49 18.27 8.52 -4.43
C GLU A 49 16.78 8.40 -4.12
N LEU A 50 15.94 8.83 -5.06
CA LEU A 50 14.50 8.83 -4.92
C LEU A 50 13.92 7.41 -4.92
N SER A 51 14.28 6.60 -5.92
CA SER A 51 13.72 5.27 -6.15
C SER A 51 13.86 4.35 -4.94
N THR A 52 15.03 4.33 -4.31
CA THR A 52 15.28 3.52 -3.11
C THR A 52 14.30 3.86 -1.99
N LYS A 53 14.15 5.14 -1.65
CA LYS A 53 13.25 5.56 -0.58
C LYS A 53 11.78 5.38 -0.95
N VAL A 54 11.42 5.64 -2.20
CA VAL A 54 10.07 5.41 -2.72
C VAL A 54 9.67 3.95 -2.56
N PHE A 55 10.52 2.99 -2.93
CA PHE A 55 10.16 1.57 -2.82
C PHE A 55 10.05 1.10 -1.38
N TRP A 56 10.91 1.59 -0.48
CA TRP A 56 10.80 1.29 0.95
C TRP A 56 9.60 1.99 1.62
N LEU A 57 9.15 3.13 1.12
CA LEU A 57 7.97 3.82 1.64
C LEU A 57 6.66 3.28 1.06
N PHE A 58 6.64 2.93 -0.23
CA PHE A 58 5.62 2.08 -0.86
C PHE A 58 5.44 0.81 -0.06
N ALA A 59 6.55 0.35 0.51
CA ALA A 59 6.65 -0.82 1.33
C ALA A 59 6.02 -0.70 2.73
N ALA A 60 6.64 0.10 3.57
CA ALA A 60 6.28 0.17 4.97
C ALA A 60 5.13 1.16 5.24
N GLY A 61 4.77 2.00 4.26
CA GLY A 61 3.92 3.16 4.49
C GLY A 61 4.57 4.10 5.52
N PRO A 62 3.78 4.78 6.37
CA PRO A 62 4.32 5.65 7.42
C PRO A 62 5.26 4.96 8.43
N ARG A 63 5.36 3.63 8.41
CA ARG A 63 6.23 2.81 9.29
C ARG A 63 7.67 2.68 8.76
N TYR A 64 8.11 3.56 7.87
CA TYR A 64 9.35 3.47 7.10
C TYR A 64 10.53 2.87 7.89
N LYS A 65 10.89 1.64 7.49
CA LYS A 65 12.14 0.93 7.80
C LYS A 65 12.49 0.11 6.56
N GLU A 66 13.77 -0.04 6.24
CA GLU A 66 14.25 -0.83 5.10
C GLU A 66 14.21 -2.33 5.42
N ILE A 67 13.01 -2.86 5.69
CA ILE A 67 12.82 -4.28 6.04
C ILE A 67 11.67 -4.89 5.25
N GLY A 68 11.89 -6.09 4.71
CA GLY A 68 10.97 -6.78 3.81
C GLY A 68 9.70 -7.38 4.43
N TYR A 69 9.60 -7.58 5.76
CA TYR A 69 8.41 -8.25 6.32
C TYR A 69 7.11 -7.41 6.23
N TYR A 70 7.15 -6.17 5.73
CA TYR A 70 5.94 -5.39 5.43
C TYR A 70 5.29 -5.74 4.07
N PHE A 71 5.87 -6.66 3.29
CA PHE A 71 5.35 -7.08 1.97
C PHE A 71 4.18 -8.06 2.18
N PRO A 72 2.92 -7.72 1.82
CA PRO A 72 1.78 -8.63 1.94
C PRO A 72 1.96 -9.90 1.13
N PHE A 73 2.70 -9.84 0.01
CA PHE A 73 2.97 -11.00 -0.83
C PHE A 73 3.80 -12.08 -0.10
N TRP A 74 4.53 -11.73 0.96
CA TRP A 74 5.20 -12.71 1.83
C TRP A 74 4.21 -13.54 2.66
N TYR A 75 2.96 -13.06 2.78
CA TYR A 75 1.87 -13.72 3.52
C TYR A 75 0.81 -14.32 2.58
N ALA A 76 0.96 -14.15 1.27
CA ALA A 76 0.07 -14.75 0.28
C ALA A 76 0.47 -16.20 -0.01
N SER A 77 -0.46 -17.01 -0.51
CA SER A 77 -0.11 -18.33 -1.06
C SER A 77 0.65 -18.20 -2.38
N ILE A 78 1.19 -19.32 -2.88
CA ILE A 78 1.61 -19.42 -4.28
C ILE A 78 0.39 -19.13 -5.20
N SER A 79 0.64 -18.62 -6.41
CA SER A 79 -0.41 -18.35 -7.41
C SER A 79 -0.05 -18.88 -8.81
N LEU A 80 -1.07 -19.12 -9.63
CA LEU A 80 -0.96 -19.45 -11.05
C LEU A 80 -1.72 -18.43 -11.89
N LYS A 81 -1.20 -18.14 -13.09
CA LYS A 81 -1.92 -17.29 -14.06
C LYS A 81 -3.23 -17.98 -14.47
N ASP A 82 -4.31 -17.21 -14.43
CA ASP A 82 -5.66 -17.62 -14.81
C ASP A 82 -6.46 -16.36 -15.23
N PRO A 83 -6.47 -16.00 -16.53
CA PRO A 83 -7.10 -14.77 -17.02
C PRO A 83 -8.58 -14.62 -16.66
N ASP A 84 -9.31 -15.74 -16.53
CA ASP A 84 -10.74 -15.74 -16.19
C ASP A 84 -10.99 -15.29 -14.75
N ARG A 85 -9.95 -15.31 -13.90
CA ARG A 85 -10.01 -14.80 -12.52
C ARG A 85 -9.82 -13.29 -12.41
N LYS A 86 -9.51 -12.59 -13.51
CA LYS A 86 -9.27 -11.14 -13.52
C LYS A 86 -10.43 -10.32 -12.93
N LYS A 87 -11.67 -10.77 -13.10
CA LYS A 87 -12.84 -10.11 -12.50
C LYS A 87 -12.83 -10.10 -10.97
N TYR A 88 -12.14 -11.04 -10.33
CA TYR A 88 -12.01 -11.12 -8.88
C TYR A 88 -10.77 -10.34 -8.41
N ASP A 89 -9.58 -10.69 -8.88
CA ASP A 89 -8.32 -10.16 -8.34
C ASP A 89 -7.79 -8.90 -9.09
N GLY A 90 -8.38 -8.57 -10.24
CA GLY A 90 -8.02 -7.44 -11.10
C GLY A 90 -6.89 -7.71 -12.08
N ILE A 91 -6.18 -8.84 -11.95
CA ILE A 91 -4.98 -9.14 -12.76
C ILE A 91 -5.13 -10.45 -13.53
N GLY A 92 -5.70 -11.49 -12.92
CA GLY A 92 -5.89 -12.81 -13.52
C GLY A 92 -5.00 -13.88 -12.89
N PHE A 93 -5.05 -14.02 -11.56
CA PHE A 93 -4.40 -15.10 -10.82
C PHE A 93 -5.42 -15.95 -10.05
N LYS A 94 -5.13 -17.24 -9.95
CA LYS A 94 -5.76 -18.14 -8.98
C LYS A 94 -4.77 -18.55 -7.90
N PRO A 95 -5.24 -18.70 -6.65
CA PRO A 95 -4.40 -19.19 -5.57
C PRO A 95 -4.09 -20.68 -5.72
N VAL A 96 -2.92 -21.09 -5.24
CA VAL A 96 -2.53 -22.47 -4.98
C VAL A 96 -2.29 -22.59 -3.49
N LEU A 97 -3.13 -23.36 -2.79
CA LEU A 97 -3.11 -23.54 -1.33
C LEU A 97 -1.91 -24.39 -0.86
N LYS A 98 -0.71 -23.95 -1.22
CA LYS A 98 0.56 -24.53 -0.82
C LYS A 98 1.36 -23.45 -0.09
N SER A 99 1.96 -23.84 1.03
CA SER A 99 2.83 -22.94 1.80
C SER A 99 4.02 -22.51 0.94
N GLN A 100 4.39 -21.23 1.03
CA GLN A 100 5.68 -20.78 0.51
C GLN A 100 6.81 -21.41 1.33
N GLU A 101 7.95 -21.66 0.70
CA GLU A 101 9.15 -22.07 1.44
C GLU A 101 9.65 -20.90 2.30
N PRO A 102 10.13 -21.14 3.54
CA PRO A 102 10.65 -20.07 4.38
C PRO A 102 11.81 -19.36 3.69
N TYR A 103 11.73 -18.03 3.59
CA TYR A 103 12.77 -17.22 2.97
C TYR A 103 14.07 -17.27 3.81
N PRO A 104 15.21 -17.70 3.22
CA PRO A 104 16.51 -17.61 3.89
C PRO A 104 16.81 -16.15 4.24
N GLY A 105 17.20 -15.88 5.49
CA GLY A 105 17.56 -14.53 5.95
C GLY A 105 16.43 -13.71 6.58
N VAL A 106 15.25 -14.30 6.78
CA VAL A 106 14.19 -13.67 7.58
C VAL A 106 14.53 -13.79 9.08
N PRO A 107 14.65 -12.68 9.82
CA PRO A 107 14.92 -12.73 11.26
C PRO A 107 13.86 -13.53 12.01
N LEU A 108 14.28 -14.26 13.05
CA LEU A 108 13.35 -14.87 13.99
C LEU A 108 12.43 -13.78 14.56
N GLY A 109 11.12 -13.96 14.43
CA GLY A 109 10.14 -12.96 14.87
C GLY A 109 9.84 -11.84 13.86
N ALA A 110 10.33 -11.89 12.61
CA ALA A 110 9.96 -10.93 11.55
C ALA A 110 8.45 -10.87 11.26
N PHE A 111 7.70 -11.87 11.73
CA PHE A 111 6.25 -11.98 11.60
C PHE A 111 5.52 -11.88 12.95
N GLN A 112 6.23 -11.54 14.03
CA GLN A 112 5.63 -11.33 15.34
C GLN A 112 5.06 -9.92 15.44
N TRP A 113 3.90 -9.84 16.09
CA TRP A 113 3.19 -8.61 16.36
C TRP A 113 3.21 -8.29 17.86
N PRO A 114 3.40 -7.02 18.27
CA PRO A 114 3.74 -5.85 17.46
C PRO A 114 5.21 -5.86 16.99
N PRO A 115 5.56 -5.17 15.89
CA PRO A 115 6.95 -5.01 15.48
C PRO A 115 7.76 -4.33 16.58
N VAL A 116 9.03 -4.72 16.72
CA VAL A 116 9.91 -4.31 17.83
C VAL A 116 10.01 -2.77 17.94
N ASN A 117 9.78 -2.30 19.16
CA ASN A 117 9.41 -0.95 19.56
C ASN A 117 10.46 0.13 19.23
N GLU A 118 10.17 0.90 18.18
CA GLU A 118 10.21 2.36 18.14
C GLU A 118 9.71 2.77 16.75
N ARG A 119 8.48 3.29 16.69
CA ARG A 119 7.85 3.80 15.47
C ARG A 119 8.28 5.25 15.29
N LEU A 120 9.45 5.44 14.68
CA LEU A 120 9.88 6.78 14.30
C LEU A 120 9.18 7.16 12.99
N PHE A 121 8.14 8.00 13.10
CA PHE A 121 7.68 8.83 11.98
C PHE A 121 8.75 9.90 11.74
N LYS A 122 9.86 9.50 11.10
CA LYS A 122 10.78 10.50 10.57
C LYS A 122 10.25 10.88 9.19
N ASP A 123 10.19 12.19 8.95
CA ASP A 123 10.00 12.70 7.60
C ASP A 123 11.03 12.02 6.69
N VAL A 124 10.54 11.24 5.73
CA VAL A 124 11.40 10.62 4.74
C VAL A 124 11.71 11.70 3.73
N THR A 125 12.98 12.05 3.60
CA THR A 125 13.41 13.08 2.65
C THR A 125 14.47 12.54 1.70
N VAL A 126 14.52 13.14 0.51
CA VAL A 126 15.58 12.94 -0.48
C VAL A 126 16.16 14.31 -0.79
N VAL A 127 17.48 14.42 -0.76
CA VAL A 127 18.20 15.62 -1.18
C VAL A 127 18.89 15.33 -2.51
N CYS A 128 18.72 16.21 -3.47
CA CYS A 128 19.46 16.17 -4.73
C CYS A 128 20.98 16.18 -4.47
N PRO A 129 21.77 15.34 -5.16
CA PRO A 129 23.21 15.26 -4.94
C PRO A 129 23.99 16.51 -5.37
N ASP A 130 23.40 17.43 -6.15
CA ASP A 130 24.01 18.74 -6.39
C ASP A 130 23.91 19.60 -5.13
N ILE A 131 24.97 19.53 -4.30
CA ILE A 131 25.03 20.20 -3.00
C ILE A 131 24.89 21.73 -3.08
N ARG A 132 25.13 22.34 -4.24
CA ARG A 132 25.06 23.80 -4.42
C ARG A 132 23.63 24.32 -4.44
N THR A 133 22.70 23.51 -4.95
CA THR A 133 21.26 23.82 -5.03
C THR A 133 20.48 23.03 -3.98
N SER A 134 20.84 21.75 -3.77
CA SER A 134 20.28 20.85 -2.75
C SER A 134 18.75 20.84 -2.69
N ALA A 135 18.11 20.48 -3.80
CA ALA A 135 16.66 20.32 -3.86
C ALA A 135 16.18 19.23 -2.88
N LEU A 136 15.37 19.60 -1.90
CA LEU A 136 14.86 18.75 -0.83
C LEU A 136 13.43 18.31 -1.13
N PHE A 137 13.24 17.01 -1.35
CA PHE A 137 11.94 16.38 -1.50
C PHE A 137 11.50 15.74 -0.18
N LYS A 138 10.26 16.01 0.23
CA LYS A 138 9.60 15.28 1.33
C LYS A 138 8.74 14.18 0.73
N LEU A 139 8.87 12.97 1.26
CA LEU A 139 8.17 11.78 0.82
C LEU A 139 7.10 11.39 1.84
N GLU A 140 5.94 10.99 1.34
CA GLU A 140 4.83 10.50 2.15
C GLU A 140 4.09 9.34 1.46
N ALA A 141 3.63 8.38 2.26
CA ALA A 141 2.61 7.42 1.86
C ALA A 141 1.24 8.06 2.08
N PHE A 142 0.50 8.33 1.00
CA PHE A 142 -0.69 9.21 1.08
C PHE A 142 -2.02 8.54 0.70
N ASP A 143 -1.96 7.35 0.06
CA ASP A 143 -3.12 6.57 -0.37
C ASP A 143 -2.69 5.09 -0.55
N LEU A 144 -3.66 4.19 -0.75
CA LEU A 144 -3.42 2.82 -1.19
C LEU A 144 -3.09 2.79 -2.68
N ALA A 145 -2.07 2.04 -3.04
CA ALA A 145 -1.75 1.71 -4.42
C ALA A 145 -2.78 0.73 -4.95
N ASP A 146 -3.26 1.00 -6.16
CA ASP A 146 -4.40 0.33 -6.79
C ASP A 146 -4.06 -0.18 -8.20
N LYS A 147 -2.77 -0.21 -8.56
CA LYS A 147 -2.25 -0.64 -9.87
C LYS A 147 -1.13 -1.66 -9.74
N GLY A 148 -0.68 -2.22 -10.86
CA GLY A 148 0.39 -3.21 -10.86
C GLY A 148 0.06 -4.43 -9.99
N ASP A 149 1.06 -4.95 -9.29
CA ASP A 149 0.93 -6.08 -8.35
C ASP A 149 -0.01 -5.80 -7.16
N SER A 150 -0.25 -4.53 -6.89
CA SER A 150 -0.97 -4.02 -5.74
C SER A 150 -2.48 -4.19 -5.86
N THR A 151 -2.98 -4.30 -7.09
CA THR A 151 -4.40 -4.40 -7.44
C THR A 151 -5.12 -5.48 -6.64
N THR A 152 -4.49 -6.65 -6.46
CA THR A 152 -5.09 -7.80 -5.77
C THR A 152 -5.33 -7.52 -4.29
N TYR A 153 -4.34 -6.94 -3.60
CA TYR A 153 -4.44 -6.54 -2.18
C TYR A 153 -5.40 -5.37 -1.98
N PHE A 154 -5.35 -4.39 -2.89
CA PHE A 154 -6.27 -3.26 -2.89
C PHE A 154 -7.73 -3.72 -2.95
N ARG A 155 -8.06 -4.65 -3.85
CA ARG A 155 -9.42 -5.23 -3.92
C ARG A 155 -9.81 -5.92 -2.63
N ARG A 156 -8.90 -6.70 -2.01
CA ARG A 156 -9.14 -7.31 -0.69
C ARG A 156 -9.42 -6.27 0.39
N GLN A 157 -8.66 -5.18 0.42
CA GLN A 157 -8.89 -4.06 1.35
C GLN A 157 -10.26 -3.41 1.14
N MET A 158 -10.68 -3.22 -0.10
CA MET A 158 -12.01 -2.68 -0.39
C MET A 158 -13.13 -3.64 0.03
N MET A 159 -12.96 -4.95 -0.15
CA MET A 159 -13.90 -5.94 0.38
C MET A 159 -13.96 -5.89 1.91
N ILE A 160 -12.82 -5.78 2.60
CA ILE A 160 -12.75 -5.63 4.06
C ILE A 160 -13.51 -4.37 4.50
N LEU A 161 -13.27 -3.22 3.84
CA LEU A 161 -14.02 -1.99 4.12
C LEU A 161 -15.53 -2.20 3.95
N ASP A 162 -15.98 -2.87 2.89
CA ASP A 162 -17.40 -3.13 2.67
C ASP A 162 -18.03 -3.97 3.79
N ARG A 163 -17.35 -5.05 4.22
CA ARG A 163 -17.83 -5.91 5.32
C ARG A 163 -17.90 -5.16 6.64
N VAL A 164 -16.87 -4.38 6.97
CA VAL A 164 -16.86 -3.57 8.20
C VAL A 164 -17.86 -2.42 8.14
N LEU A 165 -18.05 -1.78 6.99
CA LEU A 165 -19.03 -0.72 6.83
C LEU A 165 -20.46 -1.22 7.04
N LYS A 166 -20.79 -2.42 6.52
CA LYS A 166 -22.10 -3.08 6.72
C LYS A 166 -22.33 -3.51 8.17
N LYS A 167 -21.27 -3.69 8.96
CA LYS A 167 -21.33 -4.14 10.35
C LYS A 167 -20.23 -3.46 11.17
N GLN A 168 -20.44 -2.19 11.51
CA GLN A 168 -19.50 -1.39 12.28
C GLN A 168 -19.22 -2.03 13.66
N GLY A 169 -17.96 -2.00 14.11
CA GLY A 169 -17.57 -2.53 15.41
C GLY A 169 -17.37 -4.05 15.47
N ILE A 170 -17.11 -4.72 14.34
CA ILE A 170 -16.64 -6.12 14.32
C ILE A 170 -15.28 -6.21 15.03
N ASP A 171 -15.09 -7.22 15.87
CA ASP A 171 -13.77 -7.55 16.42
C ASP A 171 -12.81 -7.82 15.25
N VAL A 172 -11.64 -7.17 15.21
CA VAL A 172 -10.68 -7.30 14.10
C VAL A 172 -10.37 -8.77 13.81
N ASP A 173 -10.29 -9.59 14.85
CA ASP A 173 -10.00 -11.01 14.70
C ASP A 173 -11.12 -11.84 14.04
N LYS A 174 -12.35 -11.30 13.99
CA LYS A 174 -13.53 -11.95 13.40
C LYS A 174 -13.92 -11.40 12.03
N ILE A 175 -13.18 -10.42 11.49
CA ILE A 175 -13.45 -9.88 10.14
C ILE A 175 -13.43 -10.98 9.09
N ILE A 176 -12.56 -11.99 9.25
CA ILE A 176 -12.48 -13.14 8.34
C ILE A 176 -13.81 -13.91 8.24
N ASP A 177 -14.62 -13.90 9.30
CA ASP A 177 -15.88 -14.65 9.36
C ASP A 177 -16.98 -14.05 8.48
N GLU A 178 -16.81 -12.79 8.06
CA GLU A 178 -17.72 -12.08 7.15
C GLU A 178 -17.50 -12.44 5.67
N PHE A 179 -16.56 -13.36 5.38
CA PHE A 179 -16.27 -13.85 4.03
C PHE A 179 -16.68 -15.31 3.88
N THR A 180 -17.26 -15.70 2.74
CA THR A 180 -17.52 -17.13 2.45
C THR A 180 -16.23 -17.90 2.18
N GLU A 181 -16.26 -19.23 2.25
CA GLU A 181 -15.09 -20.06 1.91
C GLU A 181 -14.54 -19.75 0.51
N GLU A 182 -15.42 -19.60 -0.49
CA GLU A 182 -15.03 -19.18 -1.84
C GLU A 182 -14.28 -17.84 -1.83
N GLU A 183 -14.80 -16.82 -1.13
CA GLU A 183 -14.14 -15.53 -1.04
C GLU A 183 -12.79 -15.63 -0.33
N ARG A 184 -12.66 -16.49 0.68
CA ARG A 184 -11.41 -16.70 1.42
C ARG A 184 -10.37 -17.43 0.58
N TYR A 185 -10.75 -18.46 -0.17
CA TYR A 185 -9.79 -19.43 -0.72
C TYR A 185 -9.68 -19.44 -2.24
N GLU A 186 -10.70 -18.99 -2.99
CA GLU A 186 -10.72 -19.05 -4.46
C GLU A 186 -10.31 -17.74 -5.13
N ILE A 187 -10.34 -16.62 -4.39
CA ILE A 187 -9.90 -15.32 -4.88
C ILE A 187 -8.45 -15.09 -4.43
N TYR A 188 -7.58 -14.61 -5.32
CA TYR A 188 -6.20 -14.27 -4.95
C TYR A 188 -6.09 -12.83 -4.43
N PRO A 189 -5.26 -12.57 -3.40
CA PRO A 189 -4.66 -13.55 -2.50
C PRO A 189 -5.69 -14.19 -1.56
N PRO A 190 -5.51 -15.45 -1.13
CA PRO A 190 -6.39 -16.07 -0.13
C PRO A 190 -6.34 -15.31 1.19
N LEU A 191 -7.49 -15.15 1.84
CA LEU A 191 -7.57 -14.49 3.13
C LEU A 191 -7.20 -15.47 4.24
N SER A 192 -6.06 -15.21 4.87
CA SER A 192 -5.69 -15.78 6.17
C SER A 192 -5.89 -14.72 7.27
N GLN A 193 -5.94 -15.16 8.53
CA GLN A 193 -6.00 -14.25 9.68
C GLN A 193 -4.86 -13.23 9.65
N MET A 194 -3.65 -13.69 9.31
CA MET A 194 -2.47 -12.83 9.21
C MET A 194 -2.61 -11.81 8.09
N LEU A 195 -3.08 -12.23 6.90
CA LEU A 195 -3.25 -11.31 5.79
C LEU A 195 -4.31 -10.24 6.10
N ILE A 196 -5.45 -10.62 6.69
CA ILE A 196 -6.47 -9.64 7.11
C ILE A 196 -5.88 -8.62 8.08
N LYS A 197 -5.13 -9.08 9.08
CA LYS A 197 -4.47 -8.19 10.03
C LYS A 197 -3.55 -7.18 9.36
N VAL A 198 -2.72 -7.63 8.40
CA VAL A 198 -1.84 -6.74 7.62
C VAL A 198 -2.64 -5.71 6.82
N LEU A 199 -3.69 -6.16 6.12
CA LEU A 199 -4.53 -5.27 5.29
C LEU A 199 -5.33 -4.26 6.12
N VAL A 200 -5.82 -4.66 7.29
CA VAL A 200 -6.53 -3.79 8.25
C VAL A 200 -5.60 -2.72 8.82
N GLU A 201 -4.37 -3.09 9.19
CA GLU A 201 -3.37 -2.13 9.68
C GLU A 201 -3.08 -1.03 8.64
N GLU A 202 -3.00 -1.38 7.36
CA GLU A 202 -2.76 -0.41 6.29
C GLU A 202 -3.93 0.54 6.08
N LEU A 203 -5.15 0.02 6.17
CA LEU A 203 -6.36 0.84 6.16
C LEU A 203 -6.36 1.81 7.36
N GLU A 204 -5.88 1.36 8.52
CA GLU A 204 -5.75 2.20 9.71
C GLU A 204 -4.68 3.29 9.54
N LEU A 205 -3.51 2.95 8.99
CA LEU A 205 -2.41 3.90 8.76
C LEU A 205 -2.79 5.07 7.83
N LEU A 206 -3.74 4.85 6.91
CA LEU A 206 -4.25 5.88 6.00
C LEU A 206 -5.56 6.49 6.45
N ASN A 207 -6.00 6.18 7.68
CA ASN A 207 -7.27 6.63 8.23
C ASN A 207 -8.46 6.30 7.32
N TYR A 208 -8.45 5.13 6.68
CA TYR A 208 -9.64 4.57 6.01
C TYR A 208 -10.48 3.75 7.00
N LEU A 209 -9.83 3.12 7.96
CA LEU A 209 -10.44 2.34 9.04
C LEU A 209 -9.85 2.79 10.38
N GLN A 210 -10.58 2.63 11.47
CA GLN A 210 -10.11 2.89 12.83
C GLN A 210 -10.30 1.63 13.68
N VAL A 211 -9.28 1.23 14.44
CA VAL A 211 -9.42 0.16 15.42
C VAL A 211 -9.51 0.76 16.82
N LYS A 212 -10.65 0.57 17.48
CA LYS A 212 -10.89 1.02 18.86
C LYS A 212 -11.29 -0.17 19.71
N ASP A 213 -10.58 -0.40 20.81
CA ASP A 213 -10.84 -1.51 21.74
C ASP A 213 -10.89 -2.88 21.02
N GLY A 214 -10.02 -3.07 20.02
CA GLY A 214 -9.97 -4.29 19.19
C GLY A 214 -11.06 -4.41 18.13
N LYS A 215 -11.91 -3.39 17.97
CA LYS A 215 -13.03 -3.37 17.01
C LYS A 215 -12.78 -2.42 15.87
N ALA A 216 -13.14 -2.84 14.67
CA ALA A 216 -12.94 -2.08 13.43
C ALA A 216 -14.13 -1.18 13.09
N TYR A 217 -13.84 0.05 12.69
CA TYR A 217 -14.81 1.04 12.27
C TYR A 217 -14.37 1.71 10.96
N VAL A 218 -15.21 1.71 9.93
CA VAL A 218 -14.89 2.45 8.70
C VAL A 218 -15.11 3.95 8.93
N THR A 219 -14.13 4.75 8.54
CA THR A 219 -14.17 6.23 8.64
C THR A 219 -14.85 6.84 7.41
N ASP A 220 -15.21 8.12 7.45
CA ASP A 220 -15.74 8.87 6.29
C ASP A 220 -14.80 8.79 5.07
N ARG A 221 -13.48 8.85 5.31
CA ARG A 221 -12.47 8.74 4.25
C ARG A 221 -12.50 7.33 3.64
N GLY A 222 -12.69 6.30 4.46
CA GLY A 222 -12.81 4.90 4.03
C GLY A 222 -14.07 4.64 3.22
N GLU A 223 -15.20 5.19 3.67
CA GLU A 223 -16.47 5.12 2.95
C GLU A 223 -16.37 5.79 1.58
N ALA A 224 -15.79 6.99 1.52
CA ALA A 224 -15.56 7.69 0.26
C ALA A 224 -14.66 6.88 -0.69
N LYS A 225 -13.55 6.30 -0.18
CA LYS A 225 -12.64 5.46 -0.96
C LYS A 225 -13.35 4.22 -1.51
N LEU A 226 -14.13 3.53 -0.68
CA LEU A 226 -14.91 2.37 -1.08
C LEU A 226 -15.96 2.74 -2.14
N LYS A 227 -16.65 3.87 -1.98
CA LYS A 227 -17.64 4.36 -2.94
C LYS A 227 -17.01 4.62 -4.31
N THR A 228 -15.90 5.36 -4.37
CA THR A 228 -15.17 5.60 -5.62
C THR A 228 -14.71 4.29 -6.26
N PHE A 229 -14.24 3.33 -5.45
CA PHE A 229 -13.89 2.01 -5.98
C PHE A 229 -15.11 1.29 -6.57
N LYS A 230 -16.23 1.21 -5.84
CA LYS A 230 -17.46 0.59 -6.34
C LYS A 230 -17.90 1.22 -7.66
N GLU A 231 -17.85 2.54 -7.78
CA GLU A 231 -18.21 3.27 -9.01
C GLU A 231 -17.29 2.94 -10.19
N SER A 232 -16.01 2.65 -9.92
CA SER A 232 -15.03 2.29 -10.96
C SER A 232 -15.17 0.87 -11.53
N LEU A 233 -15.90 -0.02 -10.83
CA LEU A 233 -16.07 -1.40 -11.24
C LEU A 233 -17.15 -1.56 -12.32
N SER A 234 -16.95 -2.53 -13.20
CA SER A 234 -18.02 -3.08 -14.04
C SER A 234 -19.06 -3.83 -13.20
N GLU A 235 -20.23 -4.09 -13.78
CA GLU A 235 -21.28 -4.85 -13.09
C GLU A 235 -20.85 -6.29 -12.76
N GLU A 236 -20.15 -6.95 -13.69
CA GLU A 236 -19.61 -8.30 -13.45
C GLU A 236 -18.62 -8.30 -12.27
N GLU A 237 -17.76 -7.29 -12.18
CA GLU A 237 -16.81 -7.18 -11.07
C GLU A 237 -17.49 -6.88 -9.73
N ARG A 238 -18.52 -6.01 -9.71
CA ARG A 238 -19.31 -5.75 -8.49
C ARG A 238 -19.98 -7.02 -7.96
N GLN A 239 -20.53 -7.82 -8.86
CA GLN A 239 -21.14 -9.11 -8.53
C GLN A 239 -20.10 -10.12 -8.05
N ALA A 240 -18.98 -10.24 -8.76
CA ALA A 240 -17.87 -11.13 -8.42
C ALA A 240 -17.29 -10.85 -7.03
N LEU A 241 -17.19 -9.57 -6.65
CA LEU A 241 -16.68 -9.13 -5.34
C LEU A 241 -17.78 -9.03 -4.26
N LYS A 242 -19.05 -9.29 -4.61
CA LYS A 242 -20.22 -9.11 -3.73
C LYS A 242 -20.24 -7.73 -3.07
N LEU A 243 -20.06 -6.69 -3.89
CA LEU A 243 -19.99 -5.27 -3.49
C LEU A 243 -21.25 -4.47 -3.85
N THR A 244 -22.29 -5.15 -4.29
CA THR A 244 -23.64 -4.59 -4.46
C THR A 244 -24.21 -4.08 -3.15
#